data_AF-A0A9W8A713-F1
#
_entry.id   AF-A0A9W8A713-F1
#
_cell.length_a   1.000
_cell.length_b   1.000
_cell.length_c   1.000
_cell.angle_alpha   90.00
_cell.angle_beta   90.00
_cell.angle_gamma   90.00
#
_symmetry.space_group_name_H-M   'P 1'
#
loop_
_entity.id
_entity.type
_entity.pdbx_description
1 polymer ?
#
loop_
_entity_poly.entity_id
_entity_poly.type
_entity_poly.pdbx_seq_one_letter_code
_entity_poly.pdbx_strand_id
1 'polypeptide(L)'
;MPRKPLVYVIYYSTFGHLAALGDSLVEGLKANDQVEVKVFQVPEILTEEELRQLQAAPKRSYIPVIKPEQLEEPDGIMMGLPGALAGKMAGIFLSTASQNGGQETTALTFLPVLVHHGIMFVPLGPAIEELKDIDVIHGGSYYGCGTITAGDGSRMPSELENVIARKHGAYFASVVYKHFRNTPKPIVNILPNASVKNEEKPEDHIDDNNNTSQALRESMSPSPRLMRLKSAKQSTATLIMKLKRIFNASKTR
;
A
#
# COMPACT_ATOMS: atom_id res chain seq x y z
N MET A 1 -1.48 1.54 -43.26
CA MET A 1 -2.24 1.15 -42.05
C MET A 1 -2.12 2.26 -41.02
N PRO A 2 -3.13 2.54 -40.19
CA PRO A 2 -3.01 3.52 -39.10
C PRO A 2 -1.90 3.10 -38.12
N ARG A 3 -1.19 4.08 -37.52
CA ARG A 3 -0.16 3.80 -36.51
C ARG A 3 -0.81 3.12 -35.30
N LYS A 4 -0.15 2.12 -34.70
CA LYS A 4 -0.61 1.53 -33.43
C LYS A 4 -0.41 2.57 -32.32
N PRO A 5 -1.38 2.74 -31.39
CA PRO A 5 -1.17 3.55 -30.20
C PRO A 5 -0.03 3.00 -29.34
N LEU A 6 0.79 3.88 -28.81
CA LEU A 6 1.93 3.54 -27.97
C LEU A 6 1.55 3.59 -26.49
N VAL A 7 1.74 2.48 -25.77
CA VAL A 7 1.45 2.37 -24.34
C VAL A 7 2.72 2.16 -23.54
N TYR A 8 2.95 3.00 -22.54
CA TYR A 8 4.07 2.85 -21.60
C TYR A 8 3.61 2.12 -20.35
N VAL A 9 4.32 1.05 -19.98
CA VAL A 9 4.18 0.37 -18.70
C VAL A 9 5.34 0.81 -17.83
N ILE A 10 5.06 1.62 -16.82
CA ILE A 10 6.06 2.23 -15.95
C ILE A 10 5.89 1.64 -14.55
N TYR A 11 6.92 1.08 -13.96
CA TYR A 11 6.81 0.54 -12.59
C TYR A 11 7.99 0.91 -11.70
N TYR A 12 7.72 0.99 -10.41
CA TYR A 12 8.75 0.94 -9.37
C TYR A 12 8.58 -0.35 -8.57
N SER A 13 9.63 -1.15 -8.46
CA SER A 13 9.57 -2.43 -7.75
C SER A 13 10.83 -2.62 -6.92
N THR A 14 10.67 -2.67 -5.59
CA THR A 14 11.75 -2.93 -4.63
C THR A 14 11.97 -4.44 -4.45
N PHE A 15 10.91 -5.23 -4.48
CA PHE A 15 10.95 -6.67 -4.20
C PHE A 15 10.61 -7.54 -5.41
N GLY A 16 10.54 -6.97 -6.61
CA GLY A 16 10.26 -7.71 -7.85
C GLY A 16 8.78 -7.95 -8.15
N HIS A 17 7.88 -7.88 -7.16
CA HIS A 17 6.44 -8.19 -7.34
C HIS A 17 5.76 -7.35 -8.44
N LEU A 18 5.94 -6.02 -8.43
CA LEU A 18 5.36 -5.14 -9.44
C LEU A 18 6.01 -5.32 -10.82
N ALA A 19 7.26 -5.80 -10.87
CA ALA A 19 7.92 -6.08 -12.13
C ALA A 19 7.35 -7.37 -12.77
N ALA A 20 7.14 -8.41 -11.95
CA ALA A 20 6.49 -9.64 -12.40
C ALA A 20 5.02 -9.39 -12.84
N LEU A 21 4.27 -8.56 -12.09
CA LEU A 21 2.92 -8.16 -12.51
C LEU A 21 2.96 -7.33 -13.80
N GLY A 22 3.97 -6.46 -13.94
CA GLY A 22 4.24 -5.72 -15.16
C GLY A 22 4.42 -6.63 -16.37
N ASP A 23 5.09 -7.78 -16.22
CA ASP A 23 5.27 -8.74 -17.32
C ASP A 23 3.92 -9.28 -17.82
N SER A 24 3.05 -9.75 -16.92
CA SER A 24 1.72 -10.24 -17.29
C SER A 24 0.83 -9.16 -17.91
N LEU A 25 0.98 -7.92 -17.44
CA LEU A 25 0.27 -6.76 -18.01
C LEU A 25 0.78 -6.47 -19.43
N VAL A 26 2.08 -6.55 -19.66
CA VAL A 26 2.70 -6.38 -20.99
C VAL A 26 2.27 -7.51 -21.94
N GLU A 27 2.21 -8.76 -21.47
CA GLU A 27 1.68 -9.89 -22.22
C GLU A 27 0.23 -9.63 -22.65
N GLY A 28 -0.61 -9.16 -21.72
CA GLY A 28 -2.01 -8.81 -22.00
C GLY A 28 -2.15 -7.68 -23.02
N LEU A 29 -1.37 -6.61 -22.89
CA LEU A 29 -1.37 -5.49 -23.85
C LEU A 29 -0.94 -5.93 -25.25
N LYS A 30 -0.04 -6.92 -25.35
CA LYS A 30 0.45 -7.43 -26.63
C LYS A 30 -0.45 -8.51 -27.25
N ALA A 31 -1.37 -9.10 -26.48
CA ALA A 31 -2.13 -10.30 -26.88
C ALA A 31 -3.00 -10.12 -28.13
N ASN A 32 -3.49 -8.90 -28.40
CA ASN A 32 -4.34 -8.61 -29.55
C ASN A 32 -3.63 -7.82 -30.67
N ASP A 33 -2.33 -7.56 -30.53
CA ASP A 33 -1.49 -6.81 -31.47
C ASP A 33 -2.02 -5.42 -31.86
N GLN A 34 -2.86 -4.79 -31.03
CA GLN A 34 -3.47 -3.48 -31.33
C GLN A 34 -2.62 -2.29 -30.88
N VAL A 35 -1.68 -2.49 -29.96
CA VAL A 35 -0.86 -1.43 -29.36
C VAL A 35 0.63 -1.77 -29.42
N GLU A 36 1.46 -0.75 -29.52
CA GLU A 36 2.89 -0.86 -29.26
C GLU A 36 3.13 -0.66 -27.77
N VAL A 37 3.97 -1.50 -27.14
CA VAL A 37 4.20 -1.44 -25.68
C VAL A 37 5.67 -1.26 -25.39
N LYS A 38 6.02 -0.23 -24.62
CA LYS A 38 7.35 -0.04 -24.05
C LYS A 38 7.28 -0.09 -22.52
N VAL A 39 8.30 -0.68 -21.92
CA VAL A 39 8.36 -0.91 -20.48
C VAL A 39 9.50 -0.09 -19.91
N PHE A 40 9.22 0.62 -18.82
CA PHE A 40 10.20 1.42 -18.12
C PHE A 40 10.13 1.19 -16.61
N GLN A 41 11.26 1.42 -15.96
CA GLN A 41 11.34 1.50 -14.51
C GLN A 41 11.50 2.96 -14.05
N VAL A 42 10.91 3.29 -12.91
CA VAL A 42 11.15 4.57 -12.23
C VAL A 42 12.59 4.56 -11.66
N PRO A 43 13.33 5.68 -11.70
CA PRO A 43 14.64 5.80 -11.06
C PRO A 43 14.60 5.30 -9.61
N GLU A 44 15.63 4.56 -9.22
CA GLU A 44 15.76 4.14 -7.82
C GLU A 44 16.16 5.32 -6.94
N ILE A 45 15.47 5.47 -5.81
CA ILE A 45 15.67 6.58 -4.86
C ILE A 45 16.47 6.12 -3.63
N LEU A 46 16.48 4.80 -3.37
CA LEU A 46 17.24 4.20 -2.27
C LEU A 46 18.69 3.97 -2.69
N THR A 47 19.60 4.18 -1.76
CA THR A 47 21.00 3.80 -1.94
C THR A 47 21.14 2.27 -2.01
N GLU A 48 22.21 1.81 -2.66
CA GLU A 48 22.57 0.38 -2.71
C GLU A 48 22.65 -0.26 -1.32
N GLU A 49 23.05 0.52 -0.31
CA GLU A 49 23.13 0.04 1.06
C GLU A 49 21.75 -0.15 1.71
N GLU A 50 20.82 0.77 1.49
CA GLU A 50 19.44 0.65 1.96
C GLU A 50 18.72 -0.52 1.28
N LEU A 51 18.93 -0.72 -0.02
CA LEU A 51 18.39 -1.87 -0.75
C LEU A 51 18.91 -3.20 -0.20
N ARG A 52 20.20 -3.27 0.13
CA ARG A 52 20.80 -4.45 0.79
C ARG A 52 20.18 -4.70 2.16
N GLN A 53 19.94 -3.65 2.94
CA GLN A 53 19.28 -3.78 4.25
C GLN A 53 17.84 -4.30 4.14
N LEU A 54 17.10 -3.81 3.13
CA LEU A 54 15.74 -4.24 2.83
C LEU A 54 15.67 -5.65 2.24
N GLN A 55 16.80 -6.24 1.81
CA GLN A 55 16.83 -7.47 1.02
C GLN A 55 16.00 -7.31 -0.27
N ALA A 56 16.13 -6.14 -0.89
CA ALA A 56 15.48 -5.83 -2.16
C ALA A 56 15.89 -6.84 -3.24
N ALA A 57 14.97 -7.11 -4.16
CA ALA A 57 15.27 -7.95 -5.31
C ALA A 57 16.24 -7.23 -6.26
N PRO A 58 17.09 -7.95 -6.99
CA PRO A 58 17.92 -7.35 -8.03
C PRO A 58 17.06 -6.59 -9.04
N LYS A 59 17.47 -5.37 -9.37
CA LYS A 59 16.81 -4.59 -10.43
C LYS A 59 16.99 -5.28 -11.78
N ARG A 60 15.98 -5.17 -12.62
CA ARG A 60 16.01 -5.64 -14.00
C ARG A 60 16.76 -4.61 -14.85
N SER A 61 18.07 -4.74 -14.89
CA SER A 61 18.97 -3.80 -15.58
C SER A 61 18.69 -3.65 -17.08
N TYR A 62 18.04 -4.64 -17.70
CA TYR A 62 17.66 -4.61 -19.11
C TYR A 62 16.40 -3.75 -19.39
N ILE A 63 15.65 -3.35 -18.36
CA ILE A 63 14.51 -2.43 -18.52
C ILE A 63 15.02 -1.00 -18.32
N PRO A 64 14.83 -0.09 -19.30
CA PRO A 64 15.35 1.27 -19.19
C PRO A 64 14.66 2.06 -18.07
N VAL A 65 15.41 2.95 -17.45
CA VAL A 65 14.84 3.94 -16.51
C VAL A 65 14.15 5.03 -17.32
N ILE A 66 12.89 5.34 -16.98
CA ILE A 66 12.13 6.43 -17.64
C ILE A 66 12.75 7.79 -17.30
N LYS A 67 12.90 8.66 -18.31
CA LYS A 67 13.20 10.08 -18.12
C LYS A 67 11.93 10.92 -18.24
N PRO A 68 11.80 12.06 -17.53
CA PRO A 68 10.59 12.88 -17.55
C PRO A 68 10.14 13.28 -18.96
N GLU A 69 11.08 13.57 -19.86
CA GLU A 69 10.81 14.03 -21.22
C GLU A 69 10.12 12.95 -22.07
N GLN A 70 10.28 11.68 -21.70
CA GLN A 70 9.69 10.55 -22.42
C GLN A 70 8.21 10.32 -22.09
N LEU A 71 7.66 11.01 -21.09
CA LEU A 71 6.25 10.88 -20.69
C LEU A 71 5.28 11.52 -21.69
N GLU A 72 5.77 12.36 -22.60
CA GLU A 72 4.99 12.97 -23.68
C GLU A 72 4.86 12.06 -24.91
N GLU A 73 5.70 11.02 -25.00
CA GLU A 73 5.76 10.10 -26.15
C GLU A 73 4.57 9.12 -26.27
N PRO A 74 4.03 8.50 -25.19
CA PRO A 74 2.98 7.50 -25.32
C PRO A 74 1.59 8.10 -25.46
N ASP A 75 0.70 7.36 -26.13
CA ASP A 75 -0.73 7.63 -26.18
C ASP A 75 -1.46 7.14 -24.91
N GLY A 76 -0.83 6.27 -24.09
CA GLY A 76 -1.36 5.80 -22.80
C GLY A 76 -0.30 5.30 -21.83
N ILE A 77 -0.54 5.42 -20.52
CA ILE A 77 0.42 5.06 -19.46
C ILE A 77 -0.25 4.15 -18.41
N MET A 78 0.44 3.07 -18.02
CA MET A 78 0.09 2.22 -16.87
C MET A 78 1.19 2.29 -15.81
N MET A 79 0.83 2.58 -14.55
CA MET A 79 1.78 2.77 -13.45
C MET A 79 1.62 1.75 -12.31
N GLY A 80 2.74 1.16 -11.87
CA GLY A 80 2.81 0.29 -10.70
C GLY A 80 3.66 0.87 -9.56
N LEU A 81 3.06 1.18 -8.41
CA LEU A 81 3.73 1.74 -7.23
C LEU A 81 3.47 0.87 -5.98
N PRO A 82 4.47 0.61 -5.12
CA PRO A 82 4.27 -0.14 -3.88
C PRO A 82 3.69 0.75 -2.77
N GLY A 83 2.86 0.21 -1.88
CA GLY A 83 2.35 0.96 -0.72
C GLY A 83 1.91 0.09 0.45
N ALA A 84 2.51 0.31 1.64
CA ALA A 84 2.09 -0.31 2.91
C ALA A 84 0.65 0.08 3.36
N LEU A 85 0.03 1.03 2.66
CA LEU A 85 -1.33 1.51 2.88
C LEU A 85 -2.33 1.04 1.83
N ALA A 86 -1.86 0.32 0.80
CA ALA A 86 -2.72 -0.21 -0.25
C ALA A 86 -3.78 -1.17 0.34
N GLY A 87 -5.04 -0.98 -0.03
CA GLY A 87 -6.17 -1.77 0.48
C GLY A 87 -6.66 -1.37 1.88
N LYS A 88 -6.08 -0.35 2.51
CA LYS A 88 -6.69 0.27 3.71
C LYS A 88 -7.84 1.19 3.31
N MET A 89 -8.75 1.46 4.25
CA MET A 89 -9.87 2.37 4.05
C MET A 89 -9.66 3.68 4.79
N ALA A 90 -10.11 4.79 4.21
CA ALA A 90 -10.14 6.10 4.84
C ALA A 90 -11.47 6.82 4.57
N GLY A 91 -12.01 7.47 5.60
CA GLY A 91 -13.06 8.47 5.49
C GLY A 91 -12.47 9.86 5.73
N ILE A 92 -13.15 10.90 5.25
CA ILE A 92 -12.70 12.30 5.40
C ILE A 92 -13.71 13.04 6.30
N PHE A 93 -13.18 13.84 7.22
CA PHE A 93 -13.97 14.82 7.97
C PHE A 93 -13.19 16.14 8.02
N LEU A 94 -13.89 17.26 8.09
CA LEU A 94 -13.27 18.57 7.88
C LEU A 94 -13.97 19.70 8.64
N SER A 95 -13.36 20.87 8.59
CA SER A 95 -13.84 22.08 9.24
C SER A 95 -13.52 23.28 8.37
N THR A 96 -14.46 24.21 8.20
CA THR A 96 -14.24 25.45 7.43
C THR A 96 -14.78 26.66 8.18
N ALA A 97 -14.21 27.84 7.91
CA ALA A 97 -14.67 29.09 8.50
C ALA A 97 -16.03 29.56 7.93
N SER A 98 -16.31 29.27 6.66
CA SER A 98 -17.53 29.68 5.95
C SER A 98 -18.23 28.51 5.27
N GLN A 99 -19.53 28.66 4.99
CA GLN A 99 -20.41 27.60 4.48
C GLN A 99 -19.84 26.90 3.23
N ASN A 100 -19.37 27.65 2.24
CA ASN A 100 -18.88 27.10 0.98
C ASN A 100 -17.35 27.22 0.82
N GLY A 101 -16.66 27.61 1.89
CA GLY A 101 -15.21 27.84 1.94
C GLY A 101 -14.41 26.54 2.00
N GLY A 102 -14.67 25.60 1.08
CA GLY A 102 -13.93 24.36 0.98
C GLY A 102 -14.55 23.14 1.66
N GLN A 103 -15.85 23.17 1.98
CA GLN A 103 -16.56 22.01 2.56
C GLN A 103 -16.51 20.76 1.65
N GLU A 104 -16.49 20.98 0.32
CA GLU A 104 -16.38 19.92 -0.68
C GLU A 104 -14.98 19.82 -1.27
N THR A 105 -14.42 20.96 -1.69
CA THR A 105 -13.17 20.99 -2.46
C THR A 105 -11.96 20.54 -1.65
N THR A 106 -11.96 20.71 -0.32
CA THR A 106 -10.90 20.17 0.55
C THR A 106 -10.89 18.65 0.50
N ALA A 107 -12.06 18.01 0.56
CA ALA A 107 -12.16 16.56 0.45
C ALA A 107 -11.81 16.09 -0.97
N LEU A 108 -12.33 16.77 -2.00
CA LEU A 108 -12.06 16.45 -3.41
C LEU A 108 -10.57 16.51 -3.76
N THR A 109 -9.87 17.54 -3.30
CA THR A 109 -8.42 17.71 -3.55
C THR A 109 -7.55 16.78 -2.71
N PHE A 110 -8.10 16.15 -1.67
CA PHE A 110 -7.42 15.13 -0.88
C PHE A 110 -7.55 13.72 -1.47
N LEU A 111 -8.56 13.45 -2.31
CA LEU A 111 -8.74 12.14 -2.95
C LEU A 111 -7.53 11.65 -3.74
N PRO A 112 -6.81 12.48 -4.52
CA PRO A 112 -5.58 12.05 -5.19
C PRO A 112 -4.55 11.44 -4.22
N VAL A 113 -4.39 12.00 -3.02
CA VAL A 113 -3.46 11.46 -2.00
C VAL A 113 -3.86 10.03 -1.61
N LEU A 114 -5.15 9.79 -1.39
CA LEU A 114 -5.67 8.45 -1.07
C LEU A 114 -5.42 7.47 -2.23
N VAL A 115 -5.71 7.90 -3.46
CA VAL A 115 -5.53 7.09 -4.67
C VAL A 115 -4.06 6.72 -4.88
N HIS A 116 -3.14 7.67 -4.76
CA HIS A 116 -1.70 7.44 -4.93
C HIS A 116 -1.13 6.43 -3.91
N HIS A 117 -1.72 6.37 -2.71
CA HIS A 117 -1.34 5.37 -1.69
C HIS A 117 -2.12 4.05 -1.78
N GLY A 118 -3.02 3.89 -2.76
CA GLY A 118 -3.87 2.72 -2.90
C GLY A 118 -4.91 2.57 -1.78
N ILE A 119 -5.25 3.67 -1.10
CA ILE A 119 -6.24 3.71 -0.02
C ILE A 119 -7.64 3.82 -0.63
N MET A 120 -8.54 2.94 -0.20
CA MET A 120 -9.96 3.00 -0.56
C MET A 120 -10.65 4.11 0.20
N PHE A 121 -11.14 5.10 -0.52
CA PHE A 121 -11.97 6.16 0.04
C PHE A 121 -13.39 5.67 0.31
N VAL A 122 -13.89 5.88 1.52
CA VAL A 122 -15.28 5.61 1.93
C VAL A 122 -15.98 6.97 2.13
N PRO A 123 -16.85 7.40 1.20
CA PRO A 123 -17.58 8.65 1.31
C PRO A 123 -18.70 8.56 2.35
N LEU A 124 -19.22 9.71 2.77
CA LEU A 124 -20.44 9.81 3.56
C LEU A 124 -21.66 9.30 2.78
N GLY A 125 -21.76 9.73 1.51
CA GLY A 125 -22.86 9.41 0.61
C GLY A 125 -24.21 10.04 1.00
N PRO A 126 -25.27 9.81 0.20
CA PRO A 126 -26.57 10.43 0.38
C PRO A 126 -27.47 9.74 1.43
N ALA A 127 -26.97 8.67 2.07
CA ALA A 127 -27.75 7.82 2.98
C ALA A 127 -28.03 8.47 4.35
N ILE A 128 -27.41 9.61 4.64
CA ILE A 128 -27.63 10.36 5.88
C ILE A 128 -28.55 11.53 5.55
N GLU A 129 -29.83 11.36 5.88
CA GLU A 129 -30.88 12.33 5.57
C GLU A 129 -30.65 13.69 6.22
N GLU A 130 -30.02 13.73 7.41
CA GLU A 130 -29.66 14.97 8.11
C GLU A 130 -28.75 15.91 7.30
N LEU A 131 -28.01 15.38 6.33
CA LEU A 131 -27.17 16.18 5.45
C LEU A 131 -27.98 17.03 4.46
N LYS A 132 -29.27 16.71 4.27
CA LYS A 132 -30.19 17.42 3.36
C LYS A 132 -31.03 18.48 4.10
N ASP A 133 -30.80 18.66 5.39
CA ASP A 133 -31.48 19.69 6.17
C ASP A 133 -31.12 21.07 5.60
N ILE A 134 -32.13 21.92 5.42
CA ILE A 134 -31.96 23.29 4.91
C ILE A 134 -32.44 24.34 5.92
N ASP A 135 -32.92 23.90 7.08
CA ASP A 135 -33.46 24.77 8.13
C ASP A 135 -32.33 25.28 9.03
N VAL A 136 -31.26 24.49 9.19
CA VAL A 136 -30.11 24.83 10.02
C VAL A 136 -28.84 24.89 9.18
N ILE A 137 -28.06 25.97 9.32
CA ILE A 137 -26.72 26.05 8.71
C ILE A 137 -25.83 24.97 9.32
N HIS A 138 -25.35 24.04 8.48
CA HIS A 138 -24.46 22.95 8.86
C HIS A 138 -23.36 22.73 7.83
N GLY A 139 -22.22 22.19 8.29
CA GLY A 139 -21.16 21.70 7.42
C GLY A 139 -21.37 20.26 6.96
N GLY A 140 -20.45 19.77 6.12
CA GLY A 140 -20.46 18.44 5.54
C GLY A 140 -20.91 18.40 4.09
N SER A 141 -20.57 17.30 3.43
CA SER A 141 -20.95 17.00 2.04
C SER A 141 -20.98 15.49 1.83
N TYR A 142 -21.36 15.01 0.64
CA TYR A 142 -21.30 13.58 0.34
C TYR A 142 -19.88 13.00 0.42
N TYR A 143 -18.84 13.83 0.38
CA TYR A 143 -17.46 13.41 0.56
C TYR A 143 -17.10 13.13 2.03
N GLY A 144 -17.82 13.69 3.00
CA GLY A 144 -17.47 13.56 4.41
C GLY A 144 -18.30 14.47 5.32
N CYS A 145 -18.38 14.11 6.61
CA CYS A 145 -18.96 15.02 7.60
C CYS A 145 -18.06 16.25 7.79
N GLY A 146 -18.66 17.37 8.18
CA GLY A 146 -17.91 18.60 8.39
C GLY A 146 -18.59 19.54 9.36
N THR A 147 -17.86 20.55 9.81
CA THR A 147 -18.38 21.61 10.67
C THR A 147 -18.03 22.99 10.12
N ILE A 148 -18.85 23.99 10.42
CA ILE A 148 -18.57 25.40 10.12
C ILE A 148 -18.18 26.13 11.42
N THR A 149 -17.09 26.87 11.43
CA THR A 149 -16.54 27.50 12.65
C THR A 149 -16.84 28.99 12.79
N ALA A 150 -17.49 29.58 11.79
CA ALA A 150 -17.52 31.03 11.58
C ALA A 150 -16.11 31.62 11.31
N GLY A 151 -16.07 32.86 10.82
CA GLY A 151 -14.82 33.54 10.43
C GLY A 151 -13.85 33.76 11.59
N ASP A 152 -14.37 33.87 12.81
CA ASP A 152 -13.61 34.06 14.05
C ASP A 152 -13.35 32.75 14.82
N GLY A 153 -13.85 31.62 14.33
CA GLY A 153 -13.71 30.32 14.99
C GLY A 153 -14.62 30.11 16.21
N SER A 154 -15.55 31.03 16.49
CA SER A 154 -16.39 30.98 17.70
C SER A 154 -17.49 29.91 17.66
N ARG A 155 -17.91 29.47 16.47
CA ARG A 155 -18.98 28.48 16.31
C ARG A 155 -18.44 27.08 16.55
N MET A 156 -19.01 26.39 17.54
CA MET A 156 -18.79 24.96 17.77
C MET A 156 -19.69 24.11 16.87
N PRO A 157 -19.35 22.82 16.63
CA PRO A 157 -20.22 21.90 15.92
C PRO A 157 -21.61 21.86 16.56
N SER A 158 -22.63 22.12 15.74
CA SER A 158 -24.03 22.03 16.10
C SER A 158 -24.45 20.59 16.42
N GLU A 159 -25.61 20.43 17.04
CA GLU A 159 -26.17 19.09 17.29
C GLU A 159 -26.39 18.32 15.99
N LEU A 160 -26.84 19.00 14.93
CA LEU A 160 -27.01 18.40 13.61
C LEU A 160 -25.68 17.87 13.03
N GLU A 161 -24.62 18.67 13.06
CA GLU A 161 -23.28 18.25 12.61
C GLU A 161 -22.75 17.07 13.44
N ASN A 162 -23.02 17.05 14.75
CA ASN A 162 -22.67 15.93 15.62
C ASN A 162 -23.47 14.66 15.28
N VAL A 163 -24.77 14.77 14.96
CA VAL A 163 -25.58 13.64 14.48
C VAL A 163 -25.00 13.09 13.18
N ILE A 164 -24.69 13.96 12.21
CA ILE A 164 -24.09 13.58 10.92
C ILE A 164 -22.75 12.88 11.14
N ALA A 165 -21.88 13.42 12.00
CA ALA A 165 -20.58 12.82 12.30
C ALA A 165 -20.70 11.44 12.97
N ARG A 166 -21.64 11.26 13.91
CA ARG A 166 -21.92 9.96 14.53
C ARG A 166 -22.40 8.94 13.51
N LYS A 167 -23.33 9.34 12.62
CA LYS A 167 -23.82 8.49 11.53
C LYS A 167 -22.74 8.16 10.52
N HIS A 168 -21.86 9.12 10.20
CA HIS A 168 -20.69 8.89 9.35
C HIS A 168 -19.78 7.82 9.94
N GLY A 169 -19.42 7.96 11.21
CA GLY A 169 -18.57 6.99 11.91
C GLY A 169 -19.19 5.59 11.95
N ALA A 170 -20.50 5.49 12.23
CA ALA A 170 -21.23 4.23 12.22
C ALA A 170 -21.28 3.59 10.82
N TYR A 171 -21.56 4.39 9.79
CA TYR A 171 -21.56 3.94 8.41
C TYR A 171 -20.18 3.47 7.97
N PHE A 172 -19.14 4.28 8.20
CA PHE A 172 -17.75 3.94 7.91
C PHE A 172 -17.35 2.62 8.60
N ALA A 173 -17.67 2.48 9.90
CA ALA A 173 -17.42 1.25 10.63
C ALA A 173 -18.16 0.05 10.03
N SER A 174 -19.40 0.22 9.56
CA SER A 174 -20.16 -0.85 8.88
C SER A 174 -19.54 -1.26 7.54
N VAL A 175 -19.00 -0.30 6.77
CA VAL A 175 -18.31 -0.56 5.50
C VAL A 175 -17.00 -1.29 5.76
N VAL A 176 -16.20 -0.81 6.72
CA VAL A 176 -14.96 -1.47 7.14
C VAL A 176 -15.24 -2.88 7.66
N TYR A 177 -16.28 -3.05 8.48
CA TYR A 177 -16.68 -4.35 9.02
C TYR A 177 -17.13 -5.32 7.94
N LYS A 178 -18.01 -4.87 7.02
CA LYS A 178 -18.45 -5.67 5.87
C LYS A 178 -17.28 -6.02 4.96
N HIS A 179 -16.39 -5.07 4.70
CA HIS A 179 -15.19 -5.31 3.94
C HIS A 179 -14.33 -6.35 4.65
N PHE A 180 -14.03 -6.22 5.94
CA PHE A 180 -13.21 -7.16 6.72
C PHE A 180 -13.84 -8.55 6.87
N ARG A 181 -15.17 -8.66 6.99
CA ARG A 181 -15.87 -9.96 7.06
C ARG A 181 -15.99 -10.66 5.72
N ASN A 182 -16.19 -9.89 4.65
CA ASN A 182 -16.37 -10.42 3.30
C ASN A 182 -15.09 -10.38 2.46
N THR A 183 -13.97 -9.86 3.00
CA THR A 183 -12.66 -10.11 2.39
C THR A 183 -12.35 -11.57 2.68
N PRO A 184 -12.18 -12.39 1.63
CA PRO A 184 -11.40 -13.60 1.83
C PRO A 184 -10.04 -13.15 2.41
N LYS A 185 -9.42 -13.95 3.30
CA LYS A 185 -7.99 -13.77 3.64
C LYS A 185 -7.25 -13.45 2.34
N PRO A 186 -6.26 -12.53 2.35
CA PRO A 186 -5.59 -12.08 1.13
C PRO A 186 -5.38 -13.28 0.20
N ILE A 187 -5.74 -13.14 -1.09
CA ILE A 187 -5.86 -14.24 -2.07
C ILE A 187 -4.63 -15.17 -2.09
N VAL A 188 -3.50 -14.71 -1.54
CA VAL A 188 -2.32 -15.45 -1.08
C VAL A 188 -2.62 -16.78 -0.33
N ASN A 189 -3.79 -16.97 0.29
CA ASN A 189 -4.10 -18.20 1.06
C ASN A 189 -5.29 -19.03 0.55
N ILE A 190 -5.86 -18.76 -0.63
CA ILE A 190 -7.05 -19.49 -1.14
C ILE A 190 -6.75 -20.31 -2.40
N LEU A 191 -5.64 -20.04 -3.07
CA LEU A 191 -5.14 -20.97 -4.08
C LEU A 191 -4.26 -22.01 -3.37
N PRO A 192 -4.53 -23.32 -3.50
CA PRO A 192 -3.56 -24.31 -3.06
C PRO A 192 -2.26 -24.01 -3.82
N ASN A 193 -1.13 -24.11 -3.13
CA ASN A 193 0.19 -24.10 -3.77
C ASN A 193 0.10 -25.05 -4.97
N ALA A 194 0.06 -24.48 -6.18
CA ALA A 194 0.06 -25.28 -7.38
C ALA A 194 1.33 -26.13 -7.30
N SER A 195 1.16 -27.43 -7.13
CA SER A 195 2.25 -28.37 -7.04
C SER A 195 2.89 -28.36 -8.41
N VAL A 196 3.98 -27.61 -8.56
CA VAL A 196 4.82 -27.70 -9.74
C VAL A 196 5.33 -29.13 -9.76
N LYS A 197 4.87 -29.91 -10.75
CA LYS A 197 5.48 -31.21 -11.05
C LYS A 197 6.93 -30.92 -11.42
N ASN A 198 7.86 -31.46 -10.64
CA ASN A 198 9.26 -31.49 -11.03
C ASN A 198 9.37 -32.39 -12.26
N GLU A 199 9.55 -31.80 -13.43
CA GLU A 199 10.13 -32.54 -14.56
C GLU A 199 11.63 -32.71 -14.24
N GLU A 200 12.07 -33.96 -14.14
CA GLU A 200 13.45 -34.33 -13.90
C GLU A 200 14.34 -33.80 -15.04
N LYS A 201 15.39 -33.05 -14.68
CA LYS A 201 16.45 -32.65 -15.61
C LYS A 201 17.35 -33.86 -15.90
N PRO A 202 17.85 -34.03 -17.14
CA PRO A 202 18.85 -35.06 -17.44
C PRO A 202 20.15 -34.77 -16.68
N GLU A 203 20.79 -35.81 -16.16
CA GLU A 203 22.10 -35.73 -15.51
C GLU A 203 23.20 -35.46 -16.54
N ASP A 204 23.86 -34.31 -16.44
CA ASP A 204 25.13 -34.07 -17.12
C ASP A 204 26.28 -34.38 -16.16
N HIS A 205 27.04 -35.41 -16.50
CA HIS A 205 28.33 -35.77 -15.91
C HIS A 205 29.32 -34.60 -16.00
N ILE A 206 29.91 -34.19 -14.86
CA ILE A 206 31.14 -33.38 -14.84
C ILE A 206 32.11 -33.98 -13.82
N ASP A 207 33.32 -34.26 -14.29
CA ASP A 207 34.46 -34.83 -13.58
C ASP A 207 34.87 -34.03 -12.33
N ASP A 208 35.09 -34.76 -11.24
CA ASP A 208 35.65 -34.28 -9.98
C ASP A 208 37.16 -34.04 -10.10
N ASN A 209 37.61 -32.79 -10.09
CA ASN A 209 38.90 -32.39 -9.51
C ASN A 209 39.05 -30.85 -9.44
N ASN A 210 38.74 -30.24 -8.28
CA ASN A 210 39.67 -29.34 -7.59
C ASN A 210 39.13 -28.81 -6.24
N ASN A 211 39.56 -29.50 -5.19
CA ASN A 211 40.07 -29.04 -3.88
C ASN A 211 39.94 -27.57 -3.43
N THR A 212 38.75 -26.96 -3.47
CA THR A 212 38.54 -25.57 -2.98
C THR A 212 37.62 -25.48 -1.74
N SER A 213 37.09 -26.60 -1.27
CA SER A 213 35.99 -26.64 -0.27
C SER A 213 36.44 -26.62 1.19
N GLN A 214 37.75 -26.74 1.46
CA GLN A 214 38.26 -26.88 2.84
C GLN A 214 38.69 -25.54 3.48
N ALA A 215 39.05 -24.53 2.69
CA ALA A 215 39.46 -23.21 3.19
C ALA A 215 38.28 -22.31 3.61
N LEU A 216 37.04 -22.65 3.22
CA LEU A 216 35.86 -21.81 3.47
C LEU A 216 35.10 -22.18 4.77
N ARG A 217 35.48 -23.26 5.45
CA ARG A 217 34.76 -23.74 6.65
C ARG A 217 35.26 -23.19 7.99
N GLU A 218 36.44 -22.56 8.05
CA GLU A 218 37.07 -22.21 9.33
C GLU A 218 37.11 -20.71 9.69
N SER A 219 36.53 -19.80 8.89
CA SER A 219 36.66 -18.34 9.13
C SER A 219 35.38 -17.61 9.58
N MET A 220 34.28 -18.28 9.90
CA MET A 220 33.02 -17.60 10.28
C MET A 220 32.84 -17.48 11.79
N SER A 221 33.28 -16.35 12.36
CA SER A 221 32.72 -15.88 13.64
C SER A 221 31.23 -15.52 13.47
N PRO A 222 30.36 -15.70 14.49
CA PRO A 222 28.93 -15.46 14.33
C PRO A 222 28.65 -13.98 14.04
N SER A 223 27.87 -13.72 12.99
CA SER A 223 27.62 -12.35 12.54
C SER A 223 26.97 -11.47 13.63
N PRO A 224 27.27 -10.16 13.68
CA PRO A 224 26.70 -9.21 14.64
C PRO A 224 25.16 -9.20 14.68
N ARG A 225 24.52 -9.62 13.59
CA ARG A 225 23.07 -9.78 13.44
C ARG A 225 22.53 -10.88 14.37
N LEU A 226 23.27 -12.00 14.51
CA LEU A 226 22.91 -13.11 15.38
C LEU A 226 23.05 -12.75 16.87
N MET A 227 24.04 -11.91 17.22
CA MET A 227 24.18 -11.36 18.58
C MET A 227 23.06 -10.36 18.93
N ARG A 228 22.69 -9.47 18.01
CA ARG A 228 21.56 -8.53 18.20
C ARG A 228 20.21 -9.25 18.32
N LEU A 229 20.01 -10.33 17.58
CA LEU A 229 18.81 -11.18 17.72
C LEU A 229 18.74 -11.88 19.08
N LYS A 230 19.88 -12.29 19.66
CA LYS A 230 19.92 -12.87 21.01
C LYS A 230 19.64 -11.83 22.10
N SER A 231 20.20 -10.62 22.01
CA SER A 231 19.93 -9.55 22.99
C SER A 231 18.48 -9.04 22.92
N ALA A 232 17.91 -8.93 21.72
CA ALA A 232 16.51 -8.54 21.52
C ALA A 232 15.52 -9.59 22.07
N LYS A 233 15.83 -10.89 21.93
CA LYS A 233 15.04 -11.98 22.55
C LYS A 233 15.14 -11.98 24.08
N GLN A 234 16.29 -11.65 24.65
CA GLN A 234 16.46 -11.51 26.11
C GLN A 234 15.72 -10.30 26.68
N SER A 235 15.69 -9.17 25.96
CA SER A 235 14.97 -7.95 26.35
C SER A 235 13.45 -8.15 26.34
N THR A 236 12.91 -8.80 25.31
CA THR A 236 11.47 -9.12 25.20
C THR A 236 11.02 -10.14 26.25
N ALA A 237 11.83 -11.16 26.56
CA ALA A 237 11.52 -12.10 27.65
C ALA A 237 11.50 -11.41 29.04
N THR A 238 12.39 -10.44 29.26
CA THR A 238 12.46 -9.67 30.51
C THR A 238 11.25 -8.73 30.68
N LEU A 239 10.80 -8.11 29.58
CA LEU A 239 9.60 -7.26 29.57
C LEU A 239 8.32 -8.08 29.85
N ILE A 240 8.21 -9.27 29.24
CA ILE A 240 7.09 -10.19 29.46
C ILE A 240 7.07 -10.70 30.91
N MET A 241 8.21 -11.00 31.52
CA MET A 241 8.26 -11.37 32.95
C MET A 241 7.88 -10.22 33.88
N LYS A 242 8.31 -8.98 33.60
CA LYS A 242 7.92 -7.80 34.39
C LYS A 242 6.41 -7.54 34.32
N LEU A 243 5.82 -7.65 33.13
CA LEU A 243 4.37 -7.49 32.92
C LEU A 243 3.56 -8.59 33.62
N LYS A 244 4.01 -9.85 33.58
CA LYS A 244 3.35 -10.96 34.31
C LYS A 244 3.39 -10.78 35.83
N ARG A 245 4.48 -10.23 36.40
CA ARG A 245 4.57 -9.95 37.85
C ARG A 245 3.60 -8.84 38.29
N ILE A 246 3.45 -7.79 37.48
CA ILE A 246 2.49 -6.70 37.75
C ILE A 246 1.05 -7.23 37.70
N PHE A 247 0.74 -8.08 36.72
CA PHE A 247 -0.60 -8.63 36.54
C PHE A 247 -0.99 -9.65 37.63
N ASN A 248 -0.03 -10.40 38.18
CA ASN A 248 -0.30 -11.34 39.28
C ASN A 248 -0.39 -10.65 40.65
N ALA A 249 0.30 -9.53 40.85
CA ALA A 249 0.20 -8.75 42.09
C ALA A 249 -1.15 -8.03 42.28
N SER A 250 -1.92 -7.82 41.19
CA SER A 250 -3.26 -7.23 41.26
C SER A 250 -4.38 -8.25 41.51
N LYS A 251 -4.05 -9.55 41.62
CA LYS A 251 -5.02 -10.65 41.85
C LYS A 251 -5.01 -11.18 43.29
N THR A 252 -4.17 -10.66 44.17
CA THR A 252 -4.08 -11.04 45.59
C THR A 252 -4.41 -9.90 46.55
N ARG A 253 -5.28 -8.97 46.14
CA ARG A 253 -5.97 -8.03 47.04
C ARG A 253 -7.47 -8.13 46.83
#